data_AF-A0A934E748-F1
#
_entry.id   AF-A0A934E748-F1
#
_cell.length_a   1.000
_cell.length_b   1.000
_cell.length_c   1.000
_cell.angle_alpha   90.00
_cell.angle_beta   90.00
_cell.angle_gamma   90.00
#
_symmetry.space_group_name_H-M   'P 1'
#
loop_
_entity.id
_entity.type
_entity.pdbx_description
1 polymer ?
#
loop_
_entity_poly.entity_id
_entity_poly.type
_entity_poly.pdbx_seq_one_letter_code
_entity_poly.pdbx_strand_id
1 'polypeptide(L)' 'MYLTEELDRFVAKKTASGRYENASEVLRAGLRVLEQQERLYEARLARLREALEEGERSGIAKGDPFARVRGSLRSSRRR' A
#
# COMPACT_ATOMS: atom_id res chain seq x y z
N MET A 1 -13.45 -27.69 1.44
CA MET A 1 -13.38 -26.35 2.06
C MET A 1 -14.82 -25.88 2.22
N TYR A 2 -15.30 -25.78 3.46
CA TYR A 2 -16.66 -25.30 3.72
C TYR A 2 -16.61 -23.77 3.80
N LEU A 3 -17.39 -23.11 2.96
CA LEU A 3 -17.59 -21.66 3.04
C LEU A 3 -18.62 -21.37 4.13
N THR A 4 -18.51 -20.19 4.76
CA THR A 4 -19.61 -19.71 5.59
C THR A 4 -20.81 -19.38 4.71
N GLU A 5 -22.03 -19.44 5.25
CA GLU A 5 -23.25 -19.09 4.50
C GLU A 5 -23.21 -17.67 3.92
N GLU A 6 -22.48 -16.76 4.57
CA GLU A 6 -22.25 -15.41 4.06
C GLU A 6 -21.39 -15.41 2.79
N LEU A 7 -20.29 -16.16 2.78
CA LEU A 7 -19.41 -16.28 1.62
C LEU A 7 -20.11 -16.99 0.45
N ASP A 8 -20.90 -18.03 0.73
CA ASP A 8 -21.70 -18.69 -0.31
C ASP A 8 -22.70 -17.73 -0.95
N ARG A 9 -23.45 -16.96 -0.15
CA ARG A 9 -24.37 -15.94 -0.67
C ARG A 9 -23.64 -14.86 -1.47
N PHE A 10 -22.46 -14.45 -1.03
CA PHE A 10 -21.63 -13.49 -1.76
C PHE A 10 -21.20 -14.05 -3.12
N VAL A 11 -20.66 -15.27 -3.15
CA VAL A 11 -20.23 -15.92 -4.39
C VAL A 11 -21.41 -16.11 -5.34
N ALA A 12 -22.55 -16.59 -4.85
CA ALA A 12 -23.78 -16.73 -5.63
C ALA A 12 -24.25 -15.40 -6.24
N LYS A 13 -24.18 -14.30 -5.49
CA LYS A 13 -24.51 -12.96 -6.00
C LYS A 13 -23.56 -12.52 -7.12
N LYS A 14 -22.27 -12.87 -7.01
CA LYS A 14 -21.25 -12.50 -8.02
C LYS A 14 -21.40 -13.32 -9.30
N THR A 15 -21.67 -14.62 -9.21
CA THR A 15 -21.93 -15.44 -10.39
C THR A 15 -23.27 -15.09 -11.06
N ALA A 16 -24.34 -14.88 -10.27
CA ALA A 16 -25.64 -14.44 -10.79
C ALA A 16 -25.60 -13.10 -11.53
N SER A 17 -24.64 -12.23 -11.22
CA SER A 17 -24.44 -10.97 -11.95
C SER A 17 -23.85 -11.13 -13.36
N GLY A 18 -23.45 -12.35 -13.75
CA GLY A 18 -22.80 -12.65 -15.03
C GLY A 18 -21.34 -12.18 -15.11
N ARG A 19 -20.81 -11.57 -14.05
CA ARG A 19 -19.42 -11.07 -14.00
C ARG A 19 -18.37 -12.18 -13.89
N TYR A 20 -18.77 -13.35 -13.40
CA TYR A 20 -17.91 -14.52 -13.22
C TYR A 20 -18.71 -15.77 -13.59
N GLU A 21 -18.08 -16.72 -14.26
CA GLU A 21 -18.73 -17.94 -14.75
C GLU A 21 -19.01 -18.96 -13.64
N ASN A 22 -18.17 -18.97 -12.59
CA ASN A 22 -18.29 -19.93 -11.50
C ASN A 22 -17.63 -19.44 -10.21
N ALA A 23 -17.91 -20.17 -9.11
CA ALA A 23 -17.36 -19.89 -7.79
C ALA A 23 -15.83 -19.89 -7.76
N SER A 24 -15.18 -20.82 -8.47
CA SER A 24 -13.72 -20.92 -8.52
C SER A 24 -13.08 -19.70 -9.18
N GLU A 25 -13.77 -19.05 -10.12
CA GLU A 25 -13.30 -17.79 -10.71
C GLU A 25 -13.41 -16.62 -9.71
N VAL A 26 -14.53 -16.52 -8.99
CA VAL A 26 -14.71 -15.50 -7.93
C VAL A 26 -13.63 -15.63 -6.86
N LEU A 27 -13.36 -16.85 -6.40
CA LEU A 27 -12.35 -17.12 -5.38
C LEU A 27 -10.94 -16.80 -5.89
N ARG A 28 -10.60 -17.20 -7.12
CA ARG A 28 -9.29 -16.86 -7.72
C ARG A 28 -9.12 -15.36 -7.88
N ALA A 29 -10.17 -14.63 -8.29
CA ALA A 29 -10.13 -13.18 -8.37
C ALA A 29 -9.91 -12.53 -6.99
N GLY A 30 -10.60 -13.03 -5.95
CA GLY A 30 -10.40 -12.59 -4.56
C GLY A 30 -8.97 -12.84 -4.07
N LEU A 31 -8.44 -14.03 -4.28
CA LEU A 31 -7.07 -14.38 -3.88
C LEU A 31 -6.01 -13.54 -4.60
N ARG A 32 -6.20 -13.24 -5.90
CA ARG A 32 -5.29 -12.34 -6.63
C ARG A 32 -5.25 -10.94 -6.03
N VAL A 33 -6.40 -10.41 -5.62
CA VAL A 33 -6.48 -9.10 -4.96
C VAL A 33 -5.79 -9.14 -3.60
N LEU A 34 -6.04 -10.19 -2.80
CA LEU A 34 -5.40 -10.36 -1.50
C LEU A 34 -3.87 -10.42 -1.65
N GLU A 35 -3.37 -11.26 -2.55
CA GLU A 35 -1.94 -11.41 -2.80
C GLU A 35 -1.31 -10.09 -3.32
N GLN A 36 -2.02 -9.33 -4.15
CA GLN A 36 -1.57 -8.00 -4.57
C GLN A 36 -1.48 -7.02 -3.39
N GLN A 37 -2.47 -7.02 -2.50
CA GLN A 37 -2.45 -6.17 -1.31
C GLN A 37 -1.32 -6.53 -0.36
N GLU A 38 -1.08 -7.82 -0.12
CA GLU A 38 0.04 -8.32 0.68
C GLU A 38 1.38 -7.89 0.10
N ARG A 39 1.60 -8.09 -1.22
CA ARG A 39 2.83 -7.62 -1.88
C ARG A 39 3.05 -6.11 -1.76
N LEU A 40 1.99 -5.32 -1.93
CA LEU A 40 2.07 -3.87 -1.79
C LEU A 40 2.37 -3.45 -0.34
N TYR A 41 1.79 -4.14 0.62
CA TYR A 41 2.03 -3.90 2.04
C TYR A 41 3.50 -4.19 2.39
N GLU A 42 4.01 -5.36 2.01
CA GLU A 42 5.41 -5.74 2.26
C GLU A 42 6.40 -4.78 1.58
N ALA A 43 6.13 -4.38 0.33
CA ALA A 43 6.98 -3.41 -0.37
C ALA A 43 7.00 -2.03 0.32
N ARG A 44 5.85 -1.58 0.85
CA ARG A 44 5.78 -0.31 1.62
C ARG A 44 6.54 -0.44 2.94
N LEU A 45 6.40 -1.56 3.62
CA LEU A 45 7.07 -1.81 4.90
C LEU A 45 8.59 -1.88 4.71
N ALA A 46 9.06 -2.55 3.67
CA ALA A 46 10.47 -2.60 3.31
C ALA A 46 11.04 -1.20 3.04
N ARG A 47 10.37 -0.38 2.22
CA ARG A 47 10.78 1.01 1.96
C ARG A 47 10.78 1.88 3.21
N LEU A 48 9.79 1.70 4.10
CA LEU A 48 9.73 2.46 5.34
C LEU A 48 10.91 2.13 6.26
N ARG A 49 11.25 0.84 6.38
CA ARG A 49 12.42 0.40 7.16
C ARG A 49 13.72 0.96 6.59
N GLU A 50 13.89 0.90 5.27
CA GLU A 50 15.05 1.48 4.59
C GLU A 50 15.17 3.00 4.84
N ALA A 51 14.07 3.74 4.72
CA ALA A 51 14.05 5.18 4.99
C ALA A 51 14.36 5.52 6.46
N LEU A 52 13.94 4.67 7.41
CA LEU A 52 14.30 4.82 8.82
C LEU A 52 15.80 4.59 9.03
N GLU A 53 16.35 3.51 8.48
CA GLU A 53 17.80 3.23 8.55
C GLU A 53 18.63 4.36 7.92
N GLU A 54 18.19 4.88 6.76
CA GLU A 54 18.83 6.03 6.11
C GLU A 54 18.78 7.27 7.03
N GLY A 55 17.62 7.56 7.62
CA GLY A 55 17.43 8.64 8.57
C GLY A 55 18.34 8.52 9.79
N GLU A 56 18.43 7.32 10.38
CA GLU A 56 19.31 7.05 11.53
C GLU A 56 20.79 7.23 11.16
N ARG A 57 21.22 6.74 9.99
CA ARG A 57 22.60 6.91 9.49
C ARG A 57 22.93 8.36 9.11
N SER A 58 21.93 9.17 8.78
CA SER A 58 22.13 10.59 8.42
C SER A 58 22.58 11.46 9.61
N GLY A 59 22.42 10.94 10.84
CA GLY A 59 22.83 11.60 12.07
C GLY A 59 21.93 12.77 12.47
N ILE A 60 22.27 13.39 13.61
CA ILE A 60 21.46 14.49 14.15
C ILE A 60 21.77 15.80 13.41
N ALA A 61 20.72 16.40 12.86
CA ALA A 61 20.83 17.68 12.19
C ALA A 61 21.29 18.77 13.18
N LYS A 62 22.37 19.47 12.84
CA LYS A 62 22.92 20.58 13.63
C LYS A 62 22.24 21.90 13.28
N GLY A 63 22.05 22.77 14.29
CA GLY A 63 21.44 24.09 14.12
C GLY A 63 19.93 24.02 13.93
N ASP A 64 19.35 24.99 13.20
CA ASP A 64 17.92 24.98 12.81
C ASP A 64 17.79 24.49 11.35
N PRO A 65 17.40 23.23 11.10
CA PRO A 65 17.22 22.70 9.76
C PRO A 65 16.12 23.44 8.98
N PHE A 66 15.06 23.86 9.66
CA PHE A 66 13.94 24.53 9.02
C PHE A 66 14.29 25.98 8.62
N ALA A 67 15.14 26.68 9.37
CA ALA A 67 15.67 27.97 8.93
C ALA A 67 16.46 27.83 7.62
N ARG A 68 17.28 26.78 7.48
CA ARG A 68 18.02 26.50 6.24
C ARG A 68 17.07 26.23 5.06
N VAL A 69 16.05 25.41 5.26
CA VAL A 69 15.04 25.11 4.23
C VAL A 69 14.25 26.36 3.83
N ARG A 70 13.79 27.17 4.79
CA ARG A 70 13.09 28.43 4.47
C ARG A 70 14.00 29.41 3.74
N GLY A 71 15.28 29.44 4.07
CA GLY A 71 16.29 30.25 3.40
C GLY A 71 16.47 29.87 1.92
N SER A 72 16.60 28.58 1.63
CA SER A 72 16.77 28.09 0.25
C SER A 72 15.53 28.30 -0.63
N LEU A 73 14.33 28.18 -0.05
CA LEU A 73 13.09 28.48 -0.78
C LEU A 73 12.96 29.98 -1.15
N ARG A 74 13.42 30.87 -0.26
CA ARG A 74 13.41 32.32 -0.51
C ARG A 74 14.43 32.74 -1.57
N SER A 75 15.57 32.07 -1.68
CA SER A 75 16.57 32.34 -2.72
C SER A 75 16.15 31.82 -4.09
N SER A 76 15.50 30.66 -4.17
CA SER A 76 14.98 30.11 -5.43
C SER A 76 13.81 30.92 -6.01
N ARG A 77 13.07 31.66 -5.17
CA ARG A 77 11.95 32.52 -5.61
C ARG A 77 12.36 33.93 -6.04
N ARG A 78 13.66 34.26 -5.90
CA ARG A 78 14.26 35.53 -6.35
C ARG A 78 15.02 35.42 -7.68
N ARG A 79 14.98 34.25 -8.34
CA ARG A 79 15.43 34.05 -9.73
C ARG A 79 14.24 33.96 -10.67
#